data_AF-A0A7K4AQ50-F1
#
_entry.id   AF-A0A7K4AQ50-F1
#
_cell.length_a   1.000
_cell.length_b   1.000
_cell.length_c   1.000
_cell.angle_alpha   90.00
_cell.angle_beta   90.00
_cell.angle_gamma   90.00
#
_symmetry.space_group_name_H-M   'P 1'
#
loop_
_entity.id
_entity.type
_entity.pdbx_description
1 polymer ?
#
loop_
_entity_poly.entity_id
_entity_poly.type
_entity_poly.pdbx_seq_one_letter_code
_entity_poly.pdbx_strand_id
1 'polypeptide(L)' 'MDKTAIPTVVANIIAKASRVSISETKDYIREIEQQGVVDKIAADDTCILLDRYSKWR' A
#
# COMPACT_ATOMS: atom_id res chain seq x y z
N MET A 1 9.85 4.22 -15.07
CA MET A 1 9.67 3.90 -13.64
C MET A 1 11.00 3.49 -13.09
N ASP A 2 11.45 4.13 -12.00
CA ASP A 2 12.66 3.71 -11.30
C ASP A 2 12.50 2.27 -10.79
N LYS A 3 13.42 1.38 -11.13
CA LYS A 3 13.30 -0.07 -10.88
C LYS A 3 13.36 -0.41 -9.39
N THR A 4 13.84 0.50 -8.56
CA THR A 4 13.93 0.36 -7.10
C THR A 4 12.69 0.86 -6.35
N ALA A 5 11.78 1.58 -7.02
CA ALA A 5 10.59 2.14 -6.38
C ALA A 5 9.57 1.06 -5.98
N ILE A 6 9.31 0.08 -6.87
CA ILE A 6 8.30 -0.97 -6.60
C ILE A 6 8.68 -1.85 -5.41
N PRO A 7 9.91 -2.42 -5.31
CA PRO A 7 10.27 -3.24 -4.15
C PRO A 7 10.18 -2.47 -2.83
N THR A 8 10.52 -1.18 -2.85
CA THR A 8 10.44 -0.30 -1.68
C THR A 8 9.00 -0.09 -1.22
N VAL A 9 8.10 0.21 -2.16
CA VAL A 9 6.66 0.35 -1.88
C VAL A 9 6.10 -0.94 -1.27
N VAL A 10 6.40 -2.09 -1.87
CA VAL A 10 5.92 -3.39 -1.38
C VAL A 10 6.44 -3.67 0.03
N ALA A 11 7.73 -3.44 0.28
CA ALA A 11 8.32 -3.63 1.61
C ALA A 11 7.66 -2.74 2.67
N ASN A 12 7.37 -1.47 2.33
CA ASN A 12 6.69 -0.53 3.22
C ASN A 12 5.25 -0.95 3.52
N ILE A 13 4.50 -1.40 2.51
CA ILE A 13 3.12 -1.90 2.70
C ILE A 13 3.12 -3.09 3.66
N ILE A 14 4.00 -4.08 3.44
CA ILE A 14 4.10 -5.27 4.31
C ILE A 14 4.44 -4.86 5.75
N ALA A 15 5.42 -3.98 5.92
CA ALA A 15 5.86 -3.54 7.24
C ALA A 15 4.76 -2.78 7.99
N LYS A 16 4.12 -1.79 7.35
CA LYS A 16 3.04 -0.98 7.95
C LYS A 16 1.81 -1.82 8.26
N ALA A 17 1.35 -2.64 7.30
CA ALA A 17 0.17 -3.49 7.50
C ALA A 17 0.39 -4.52 8.60
N SER A 18 1.65 -4.94 8.79
CA SER A 18 1.97 -5.99 9.76
C SER A 18 2.27 -5.50 11.17
N ARG A 19 2.80 -4.29 11.32
CA ARG A 19 3.34 -3.81 12.61
C ARG A 19 2.63 -2.58 13.16
N VAL A 20 1.90 -1.86 12.31
CA VAL A 20 1.35 -0.55 12.67
C VAL A 20 -0.17 -0.61 12.63
N SER A 21 -0.78 -0.39 11.46
CA SER A 21 -2.21 -0.57 11.28
C SER A 21 -2.56 -0.62 9.79
N ILE A 22 -3.72 -1.19 9.48
CA ILE A 22 -4.27 -1.20 8.12
C ILE A 22 -4.68 0.21 7.69
N SER A 23 -5.19 1.04 8.61
CA SER A 23 -5.55 2.43 8.31
C SER A 23 -4.34 3.22 7.83
N GLU A 24 -3.25 3.22 8.59
CA GLU A 24 -2.02 3.94 8.22
C GLU A 24 -1.37 3.38 6.94
N THR A 25 -1.58 2.10 6.66
CA THR A 25 -1.11 1.50 5.40
C THR A 25 -1.90 2.05 4.21
N LYS A 26 -3.22 2.22 4.36
CA LYS A 26 -4.06 2.83 3.33
C LYS A 26 -3.71 4.31 3.13
N ASP A 27 -3.43 5.04 4.20
CA ASP A 27 -2.98 6.43 4.12
C ASP A 27 -1.66 6.54 3.34
N TYR A 28 -0.69 5.65 3.63
CA TYR A 28 0.56 5.56 2.87
C TYR A 28 0.33 5.25 1.37
N ILE A 29 -0.57 4.32 1.05
CA ILE A 29 -0.90 3.98 -0.35
C ILE A 29 -1.48 5.20 -1.10
N ARG A 30 -2.32 6.01 -0.44
CA ARG A 30 -2.87 7.24 -1.02
C ARG A 30 -1.80 8.31 -1.21
N GLU A 31 -0.85 8.40 -0.29
CA GLU A 31 0.28 9.33 -0.41
C GLU A 31 1.14 9.01 -1.64
N ILE A 32 1.50 7.74 -1.85
CA ILE A 32 2.31 7.34 -3.01
C ILE A 32 1.54 7.39 -4.33
N GLU A 33 0.20 7.24 -4.30
CA GLU A 33 -0.68 7.50 -5.45
C GLU A 33 -0.61 8.99 -5.84
N GLN A 34 -0.75 9.91 -4.88
CA GLN A 34 -0.66 11.35 -5.11
C GLN A 34 0.71 11.78 -5.66
N GLN A 35 1.77 11.05 -5.29
CA GLN A 35 3.12 11.25 -5.81
C GLN A 35 3.34 10.64 -7.20
N GLY A 36 2.34 9.94 -7.76
CA GLY A 36 2.41 9.30 -9.08
C GLY A 36 3.31 8.06 -9.12
N VAL A 37 3.62 7.46 -7.97
CA VAL A 37 4.44 6.25 -7.87
C VAL A 37 3.65 5.00 -8.26
N VAL A 38 2.36 4.99 -7.92
CA VAL A 38 1.39 3.97 -8.33
C VAL A 38 0.20 4.67 -8.96
N ASP A 39 -0.43 4.02 -9.94
CA ASP A 39 -1.68 4.52 -10.51
C ASP A 39 -2.86 4.28 -9.57
N LYS A 40 -3.95 5.01 -9.81
CA LYS A 40 -5.16 4.96 -8.98
C LYS A 40 -5.80 3.57 -8.93
N ILE A 41 -5.75 2.80 -10.04
CA ILE A 41 -6.36 1.47 -10.09
C ILE A 41 -5.58 0.54 -9.16
N ALA A 42 -4.24 0.55 -9.26
CA ALA A 42 -3.39 -0.22 -8.36
C ALA A 42 -3.56 0.17 -6.88
N ALA A 43 -3.69 1.47 -6.59
CA ALA A 43 -3.92 1.96 -5.22
C ALA A 43 -5.27 1.48 -4.65
N ASP A 44 -6.34 1.59 -5.44
CA ASP A 44 -7.69 1.16 -5.07
C ASP A 44 -7.75 -0.36 -4.84
N ASP A 45 -7.22 -1.15 -5.77
CA ASP A 45 -7.17 -2.61 -5.67
C ASP A 45 -6.38 -3.06 -4.42
N THR A 46 -5.25 -2.41 -4.14
CA THR A 46 -4.43 -2.73 -2.97
C THR A 46 -5.19 -2.42 -1.67
N CYS A 47 -5.91 -1.31 -1.59
CA CYS A 47 -6.75 -0.98 -0.43
C CYS A 47 -7.86 -2.01 -0.21
N ILE A 48 -8.52 -2.46 -1.28
CA ILE A 48 -9.57 -3.49 -1.22
C ILE A 48 -8.99 -4.82 -0.72
N LEU A 49 -7.81 -5.22 -1.20
CA LEU A 49 -7.14 -6.44 -0.75
C LEU A 49 -6.74 -6.34 0.73
N LEU A 50 -6.24 -5.18 1.17
CA LEU A 50 -5.94 -4.94 2.59
C LEU A 50 -7.18 -5.08 3.46
N ASP A 51 -8.32 -4.49 3.08
CA ASP A 51 -9.57 -4.62 3.83
C ASP A 51 -10.12 -6.05 3.83
N ARG A 52 -9.93 -6.79 2.72
CA ARG A 52 -10.34 -8.20 2.61
C ARG A 52 -9.54 -9.11 3.54
N TYR A 53 -8.21 -8.98 3.53
CA TYR A 53 -7.32 -9.91 4.22
C TYR A 53 -6.97 -9.49 5.65
N SER A 54 -7.14 -8.21 6.01
CA SER A 54 -6.98 -7.76 7.40
C SER A 54 -7.97 -8.38 8.37
N LYS A 55 -9.14 -8.82 7.90
CA LYS A 55 -10.13 -9.54 8.71
C LYS A 55 -9.67 -10.91 9.21
N TRP A 56 -8.58 -11.43 8.64
CA TRP A 56 -8.02 -12.75 8.96
C TRP A 56 -6.77 -12.67 9.85
N ARG A 57 -6.50 -11.47 10.38
CA ARG A 57 -5.34 -11.14 11.19
C ARG A 57 -5.68 -11.22 12.67
#